data_AF-A0A091C3X5-F1
#
_entry.id   AF-A0A091C3X5-F1
#
_cell.length_a   1.000
_cell.length_b   1.000
_cell.length_c   1.000
_cell.angle_alpha   90.00
_cell.angle_beta   90.00
_cell.angle_gamma   90.00
#
_symmetry.space_group_name_H-M   'P 1'
#
loop_
_entity.id
_entity.type
_entity.pdbx_description
1 polymer ?
#
loop_
_entity_poly.entity_id
_entity_poly.type
_entity_poly.pdbx_seq_one_letter_code
_entity_poly.pdbx_strand_id
1 'polypeptide(L)'
;MRDCIYVEHQHFVSVKGGSFKFVNVVSKEVTYIPIEEVECLVFENEFSYFSKRLVTKCMEQDIALLFCDKKHSPVTMLTNDFGHSNRLKRLNLQLSLGNKIKNVCGEK
;
A
#
# COMPACT_ATOMS: atom_id res chain seq x y z
N MET A 1 3.17 9.96 -11.40
CA MET A 1 3.83 9.31 -10.26
C MET A 1 2.70 8.92 -9.33
N ARG A 2 2.68 7.68 -8.82
CA ARG A 2 1.65 7.28 -7.85
C ARG A 2 2.17 7.62 -6.45
N ASP A 3 1.27 8.01 -5.57
CA ASP A 3 1.60 8.51 -4.24
C ASP A 3 1.30 7.47 -3.16
N CYS A 4 2.08 7.55 -2.08
CA CYS A 4 1.81 6.84 -0.85
C CYS A 4 0.97 7.73 0.06
N ILE A 5 -0.24 7.30 0.40
CA ILE A 5 -1.17 8.08 1.23
C ILE A 5 -1.12 7.58 2.66
N TYR A 6 -0.89 8.50 3.60
CA TYR A 6 -0.87 8.22 5.03
C TYR A 6 -2.22 8.51 5.67
N VAL A 7 -2.71 7.55 6.47
CA VAL A 7 -3.95 7.66 7.25
C VAL A 7 -3.58 7.92 8.72
N GLU A 8 -3.14 9.16 8.98
CA GLU A 8 -2.64 9.61 10.29
C GLU A 8 -3.78 9.90 11.29
N HIS A 9 -4.90 10.39 10.80
CA HIS A 9 -6.08 10.69 11.61
C HIS A 9 -7.09 9.55 11.53
N GLN A 10 -8.03 9.53 12.47
CA GLN A 10 -9.07 8.52 12.54
C GLN A 10 -10.03 8.62 11.34
N HIS A 11 -9.83 7.77 10.34
CA HIS A 11 -10.67 7.73 9.15
C HIS A 11 -11.37 6.39 8.97
N PHE A 12 -12.58 6.43 8.42
CA PHE A 12 -13.19 5.29 7.76
C PHE A 12 -12.88 5.37 6.26
N VAL A 13 -12.05 4.45 5.77
CA VAL A 13 -11.60 4.40 4.38
C VAL A 13 -12.38 3.35 3.59
N SER A 14 -12.95 3.75 2.47
CA SER A 14 -13.77 2.89 1.62
C SER A 14 -13.56 3.21 0.15
N VAL A 15 -14.13 2.41 -0.76
CA VAL A 15 -14.06 2.64 -2.20
C VAL A 15 -15.44 3.05 -2.72
N LYS A 16 -15.51 4.20 -3.41
CA LYS A 16 -16.72 4.70 -4.05
C LYS A 16 -16.38 5.33 -5.41
N GLY A 17 -17.04 4.88 -6.47
CA GLY A 17 -16.97 5.52 -7.78
C GLY A 17 -15.57 5.62 -8.41
N GLY A 18 -14.69 4.63 -8.17
CA GLY A 18 -13.31 4.66 -8.69
C GLY A 18 -12.32 5.48 -7.86
N SER A 19 -12.74 5.97 -6.69
CA SER A 19 -11.90 6.71 -5.75
C SER A 19 -11.92 6.05 -4.37
N PHE A 20 -10.84 6.23 -3.62
CA PHE A 20 -10.84 6.05 -2.18
C PHE A 20 -11.59 7.21 -1.53
N LYS A 21 -12.56 6.87 -0.69
CA LYS A 21 -13.31 7.81 0.13
C LYS A 21 -12.80 7.70 1.56
N PHE A 22 -12.24 8.79 2.06
CA PHE A 22 -11.84 8.93 3.46
C PHE A 22 -12.91 9.76 4.17
N VAL A 23 -13.43 9.23 5.27
CA VAL A 23 -14.36 9.95 6.14
C VAL A 23 -13.70 10.12 7.48
N ASN A 24 -13.40 11.35 7.87
CA ASN A 24 -12.88 11.61 9.21
C ASN A 24 -13.98 11.29 10.22
N VAL A 25 -13.69 10.41 11.19
CA VAL A 25 -14.68 9.93 12.15
C VAL A 25 -15.11 11.05 13.10
N VAL A 26 -14.22 12.00 13.39
CA VAL A 26 -14.43 13.12 14.31
C VAL A 26 -15.05 14.32 13.59
N SER A 27 -14.37 14.88 12.58
CA SER A 27 -14.83 16.10 11.89
C SER A 27 -15.96 15.85 10.88
N LYS A 28 -16.21 14.59 10.50
CA LYS A 28 -17.13 14.19 9.43
C LYS A 28 -16.77 14.72 8.04
N GLU A 29 -15.58 15.30 7.89
CA GLU A 29 -15.06 15.71 6.59
C GLU A 29 -14.84 14.51 5.69
N VAL A 30 -15.04 14.73 4.40
CA VAL A 30 -14.94 13.69 3.38
C VAL A 30 -13.97 14.14 2.30
N THR A 31 -12.96 13.31 2.06
CA THR A 31 -12.01 13.50 0.96
C THR A 31 -12.04 12.30 0.03
N TYR A 32 -11.73 12.58 -1.23
CA TYR A 32 -11.71 11.60 -2.31
C TYR A 32 -10.35 11.63 -2.99
N ILE A 33 -9.75 10.46 -3.16
CA ILE A 33 -8.49 10.30 -3.89
C ILE A 33 -8.71 9.27 -5.00
N PRO A 34 -8.46 9.61 -6.27
CA PRO A 34 -8.53 8.67 -7.39
C PRO A 34 -7.65 7.44 -7.15
N ILE A 35 -8.15 6.25 -7.45
CA ILE A 35 -7.40 5.00 -7.22
C ILE A 35 -6.10 4.96 -8.05
N GLU A 36 -6.13 5.50 -9.26
CA GLU A 36 -5.01 5.49 -10.21
C GLU A 36 -3.79 6.29 -9.73
N GLU A 37 -4.01 7.22 -8.79
CA GLU A 37 -3.00 8.09 -8.21
C GLU A 37 -2.33 7.45 -6.98
N VAL A 38 -2.83 6.32 -6.48
CA VAL A 38 -2.35 5.72 -5.23
C VAL A 38 -1.52 4.47 -5.49
N GLU A 39 -0.32 4.42 -4.91
CA GLU A 39 0.54 3.24 -4.91
C GLU A 39 0.39 2.42 -3.62
N CYS A 40 0.22 3.12 -2.50
CA CYS A 40 0.17 2.54 -1.18
C CYS A 40 -0.75 3.33 -0.26
N LEU A 41 -1.51 2.63 0.58
CA LEU A 41 -2.20 3.22 1.73
C LEU A 41 -1.52 2.77 3.02
N VAL A 42 -1.08 3.73 3.83
CA VAL A 42 -0.44 3.48 5.12
C VAL A 42 -1.44 3.77 6.24
N PHE A 43 -1.93 2.71 6.88
CA PHE A 43 -2.78 2.78 8.07
C PHE A 43 -1.92 2.91 9.32
N GLU A 44 -1.67 4.16 9.69
CA GLU A 44 -0.86 4.51 10.86
C GLU A 44 -1.71 4.61 12.13
N ASN A 45 -2.89 5.20 12.02
CA ASN A 45 -3.79 5.37 13.16
C ASN A 45 -4.56 4.07 13.47
N GLU A 46 -4.33 3.49 14.66
CA GLU A 46 -4.96 2.25 15.12
C GLU A 46 -6.50 2.32 15.20
N PHE A 47 -7.07 3.52 15.31
CA PHE A 47 -8.51 3.73 15.37
C PHE A 47 -9.16 3.93 14.00
N SER A 48 -8.38 3.84 12.92
CA SER A 48 -8.91 3.89 11.55
C SER A 48 -9.56 2.57 11.16
N TYR A 49 -10.55 2.68 10.29
CA TYR A 49 -11.36 1.55 9.82
C TYR A 49 -11.30 1.48 8.30
N PHE A 50 -11.50 0.28 7.76
CA PHE A 50 -11.60 0.09 6.32
C PHE A 50 -12.62 -0.97 5.96
N SER A 51 -13.19 -0.86 4.77
CA SER A 51 -14.11 -1.87 4.23
C SER A 51 -13.35 -3.05 3.61
N LYS A 52 -13.92 -4.27 3.68
CA LYS A 52 -13.40 -5.43 2.92
C LYS A 52 -13.21 -5.10 1.42
N ARG A 53 -14.15 -4.34 0.84
CA ARG A 53 -14.11 -3.92 -0.56
C ARG A 53 -12.85 -3.11 -0.90
N LEU A 54 -12.34 -2.33 0.05
CA LEU A 54 -11.10 -1.59 -0.12
C LEU A 54 -9.93 -2.56 -0.31
N VAL A 55 -9.80 -3.55 0.58
CA VAL A 55 -8.72 -4.55 0.49
C VAL A 55 -8.75 -5.27 -0.86
N THR A 56 -9.91 -5.79 -1.28
CA THR A 56 -10.02 -6.49 -2.56
C THR A 56 -9.67 -5.58 -3.75
N LYS A 57 -10.14 -4.32 -3.74
CA LYS A 57 -9.84 -3.38 -4.82
C LYS A 57 -8.38 -2.96 -4.86
N CYS A 58 -7.75 -2.78 -3.70
CA CYS A 58 -6.32 -2.51 -3.64
C CYS A 58 -5.52 -3.67 -4.25
N MET A 59 -5.84 -4.92 -3.89
CA MET A 59 -5.14 -6.09 -4.45
C MET A 59 -5.34 -6.22 -5.98
N GLU A 60 -6.56 -5.95 -6.48
CA GLU A 60 -6.85 -5.97 -7.93
C GLU A 60 -6.09 -4.89 -8.73
N GLN A 61 -5.72 -3.78 -8.09
CA GLN A 61 -5.06 -2.64 -8.72
C GLN A 61 -3.57 -2.55 -8.37
N ASP A 62 -3.03 -3.59 -7.74
CA ASP A 62 -1.65 -3.67 -7.26
C ASP A 62 -1.27 -2.49 -6.33
N ILE A 63 -2.22 -2.08 -5.49
CA ILE A 63 -2.04 -1.05 -4.46
C ILE A 63 -1.71 -1.74 -3.14
N ALA A 64 -0.60 -1.35 -2.54
CA ALA A 64 -0.17 -1.89 -1.26
C ALA A 64 -1.00 -1.33 -0.10
N LEU A 65 -1.19 -2.15 0.94
CA LEU A 65 -1.69 -1.70 2.23
C LEU A 65 -0.63 -1.95 3.29
N LEU A 66 -0.20 -0.92 4.00
CA LEU A 66 0.75 -1.02 5.11
C LEU A 66 0.03 -0.72 6.42
N PHE A 67 0.19 -1.57 7.42
CA PHE A 67 -0.38 -1.37 8.76
C PHE A 67 0.72 -1.16 9.78
N CYS A 68 0.58 -0.14 10.60
CA CYS A 68 1.54 0.19 11.65
C CYS A 68 1.04 -0.18 13.04
N ASP A 69 1.97 -0.30 13.99
CA ASP A 69 1.68 -0.43 15.41
C ASP A 69 1.46 0.93 16.09
N LYS A 70 1.28 0.89 17.42
CA LYS A 70 1.16 2.07 18.29
C LYS A 70 2.38 2.98 18.30
N LYS A 71 3.54 2.51 17.83
CA LYS A 71 4.78 3.29 17.72
C LYS A 71 4.97 3.81 16.29
N HIS A 72 3.93 3.78 15.46
CA HIS A 72 3.98 4.19 14.06
C HIS A 72 4.97 3.34 13.23
N SER A 73 5.33 2.15 13.73
CA SER A 73 6.26 1.24 13.07
C SER A 73 5.49 0.24 12.21
N PRO A 74 5.92 -0.04 10.97
CA PRO A 74 5.23 -0.98 10.08
C PRO A 74 5.26 -2.40 10.67
N VAL A 75 4.09 -3.01 10.78
CA VAL A 75 3.89 -4.37 11.32
C VAL A 75 3.69 -5.37 10.20
N THR A 76 2.84 -5.02 9.25
CA THR A 76 2.48 -5.92 8.15
C THR A 76 2.09 -5.13 6.91
N MET A 77 2.33 -5.75 5.76
CA MET A 77 2.01 -5.20 4.46
C MET A 77 1.22 -6.24 3.68
N LEU A 78 0.08 -5.82 3.13
CA LEU A 78 -0.67 -6.61 2.16
C LEU A 78 -0.29 -6.14 0.77
N THR A 79 0.19 -7.07 -0.04
CA THR A 79 0.47 -6.90 -1.46
C THR A 79 -0.17 -8.04 -2.21
N ASN A 80 -0.58 -7.79 -3.45
CA ASN A 80 -0.84 -8.86 -4.38
C ASN A 80 0.52 -9.48 -4.80
N ASP A 81 0.56 -10.80 -4.95
CA ASP A 81 1.72 -11.52 -5.51
C ASP A 81 1.40 -12.14 -6.87
N PHE A 82 0.13 -12.17 -7.26
CA PHE A 82 -0.34 -12.78 -8.51
C PHE A 82 -0.44 -11.76 -9.64
N GLY A 83 -0.17 -12.21 -10.87
CA GLY A 83 -0.36 -11.39 -12.08
C GLY A 83 0.81 -10.45 -12.43
N HIS A 84 1.88 -10.43 -11.64
CA HIS A 84 3.01 -9.53 -11.89
C HIS A 84 4.11 -10.12 -12.79
N SER A 85 3.88 -10.15 -14.10
CA SER A 85 4.88 -10.61 -15.09
C SER A 85 6.19 -9.81 -15.02
N ASN A 86 6.10 -8.49 -14.83
CA ASN A 86 7.27 -7.61 -14.71
C ASN A 86 8.05 -7.86 -13.42
N ARG A 87 7.36 -8.07 -12.28
CA ARG A 87 8.01 -8.39 -11.00
C ARG A 87 8.72 -9.74 -11.09
N LEU A 88 8.07 -10.76 -11.68
CA LEU A 88 8.68 -12.07 -11.90
C LEU A 88 9.92 -11.97 -12.80
N LYS A 89 9.85 -11.22 -13.90
CA LYS A 89 11.01 -10.98 -14.78
C LYS A 89 12.17 -10.34 -14.02
N ARG A 90 11.90 -9.32 -13.20
CA ARG A 90 12.92 -8.68 -12.35
C ARG A 90 13.50 -9.65 -11.32
N LEU A 91 12.66 -10.46 -10.67
CA LEU A 91 13.09 -11.45 -9.70
C LEU A 91 14.03 -12.49 -10.35
N ASN A 92 13.66 -13.02 -11.52
CA ASN A 92 14.49 -13.96 -12.25
C ASN A 92 15.85 -13.36 -12.63
N LEU A 93 15.86 -12.10 -13.07
CA LEU A 93 17.10 -11.37 -13.33
C LEU A 93 17.96 -11.27 -12.06
N GLN A 94 17.39 -10.86 -10.92
CA GLN A 94 18.09 -10.77 -9.64
C GLN A 94 18.67 -12.12 -9.19
N LEU A 95 17.91 -13.21 -9.37
CA LEU A 95 18.38 -14.56 -9.06
C LEU A 95 19.55 -14.98 -9.95
N SER A 96 19.50 -14.65 -11.24
CA SER A 96 20.53 -14.99 -12.23
C SER A 96 21.86 -14.23 -12.06
N LEU A 97 21.90 -13.18 -11.23
CA LEU A 97 23.12 -12.42 -10.95
C LEU A 97 24.16 -13.28 -10.22
N GLY A 98 25.42 -13.21 -10.65
CA GLY A 98 26.54 -13.88 -10.00
C GLY A 98 26.92 -13.26 -8.66
N ASN A 99 27.55 -14.06 -7.77
CA ASN A 99 27.90 -13.66 -6.40
C ASN A 99 28.81 -12.41 -6.33
N LYS A 100 29.69 -12.21 -7.32
CA LYS A 100 30.53 -11.00 -7.40
C LYS A 100 29.70 -9.72 -7.45
N ILE A 101 28.58 -9.73 -8.19
CA ILE A 101 27.69 -8.56 -8.32
C ILE A 101 26.84 -8.41 -7.05
N LYS A 102 26.39 -9.52 -6.47
CA LYS A 102 25.57 -9.52 -5.24
C LYS A 102 26.33 -8.93 -4.05
N ASN A 103 27.61 -9.27 -3.88
CA ASN A 103 28.43 -8.79 -2.75
C ASN A 103 28.68 -7.28 -2.81
N VAL A 104 28.90 -6.72 -4.00
CA VAL A 104 29.12 -5.27 -4.18
C VAL A 104 27.87 -4.44 -3.84
N CYS A 105 26.68 -5.00 -4.03
CA CYS A 105 25.41 -4.33 -3.70
C CYS A 105 24.99 -4.48 -2.22
N GLY A 106 25.57 -5.44 -1.48
CA GLY A 106 25.20 -5.73 -0.08
C GLY A 106 26.05 -5.02 0.98
N GLU A 107 27.19 -4.43 0.60
CA GLU A 107 28.13 -3.75 1.51
C GLU A 107 27.92 -2.23 1.60
N LYS A 108 26.67 -1.74 1.54
CA LYS A 108 26.36 -0.33 1.82
C LYS A 108 25.33 -0.19 2.92
#